data_AF-A0A1R4EJ10-F1
#
_entry.id   AF-A0A1R4EJ10-F1
#
_cell.length_a   1.000
_cell.length_b   1.000
_cell.length_c   1.000
_cell.angle_alpha   90.00
_cell.angle_beta   90.00
_cell.angle_gamma   90.00
#
_symmetry.space_group_name_H-M   'P 1'
#
loop_
_entity.id
_entity.type
_entity.pdbx_description
1 polymer ?
#
loop_
_entity_poly.entity_id
_entity_poly.type
_entity_poly.pdbx_seq_one_letter_code
_entity_poly.pdbx_strand_id
1 'polypeptide(L)' 'MNDLVFQTVQKYGGSVSAEHGVGMTKKPYLNYSRSETEIEYLKELKKVFDPNGIMNRGKIFDI' A
#
# COMPACT_ATOMS: atom_id res chain seq x y z
N MET A 1 11.73 4.17 -8.80
CA MET A 1 12.54 5.42 -8.85
C MET A 1 12.91 5.93 -7.45
N ASN A 2 12.58 5.22 -6.36
CA ASN A 2 13.06 5.58 -5.01
C ASN A 2 13.38 4.35 -4.14
N ASP A 3 13.77 3.26 -4.80
CA ASP A 3 13.94 1.96 -4.18
C ASP A 3 14.99 2.00 -3.06
N LEU A 4 16.09 2.74 -3.26
CA LEU A 4 17.12 2.97 -2.23
C LEU A 4 16.57 3.66 -0.98
N VAL A 5 15.66 4.63 -1.15
CA VAL A 5 15.02 5.34 -0.02
C VAL A 5 14.13 4.38 0.76
N PHE A 6 13.26 3.64 0.06
CA PHE A 6 12.31 2.74 0.74
C PHE A 6 12.97 1.49 1.32
N GLN A 7 14.05 0.98 0.72
CA GLN A 7 14.91 -0.04 1.34
C GLN A 7 15.50 0.44 2.65
N THR A 8 15.95 1.70 2.70
CA THR A 8 16.47 2.30 3.94
C THR A 8 15.36 2.42 4.99
N VAL A 9 14.18 2.90 4.59
CA VAL A 9 13.00 2.95 5.48
C VAL A 9 12.69 1.57 6.05
N GLN A 10 12.63 0.53 5.22
CA GLN A 10 12.38 -0.86 5.66
C GLN A 10 13.46 -1.36 6.62
N LYS A 11 14.74 -1.10 6.32
CA LYS A 11 15.88 -1.50 7.17
C LYS A 11 15.74 -0.99 8.61
N TYR A 12 15.18 0.21 8.78
CA TYR A 12 14.97 0.82 10.10
C TYR A 12 13.53 0.67 10.63
N GLY A 13 12.69 -0.16 9.99
CA GLY A 13 11.30 -0.37 10.41
C GLY A 13 10.40 0.86 10.28
N GLY A 14 10.75 1.80 9.40
CA GLY A 14 9.99 3.02 9.16
C GLY A 14 8.76 2.81 8.26
N SER A 15 7.97 3.88 8.10
CA SER A 15 6.79 3.88 7.23
C SER A 15 7.06 4.52 5.87
N VAL A 16 6.56 3.93 4.78
CA VAL A 16 6.61 4.56 3.45
C VAL A 16 5.77 5.83 3.36
N SER A 17 4.84 6.02 4.31
CA SER A 17 4.11 7.27 4.47
C SER A 17 3.71 7.49 5.94
N ALA A 18 4.16 8.61 6.52
CA ALA A 18 3.68 9.07 7.83
C ALA A 18 2.24 9.61 7.72
N GLU A 19 2.03 10.72 6.99
CA GLU A 19 0.71 11.35 6.88
C GLU A 19 0.12 11.43 5.46
N HIS A 20 0.94 11.57 4.40
CA HIS A 20 0.45 11.91 3.05
C HIS A 20 -0.28 10.77 2.31
N GLY A 21 -0.40 9.60 2.93
CA GLY A 21 -0.96 8.40 2.33
C GLY A 21 -0.09 7.76 1.23
N VAL A 22 -0.62 6.67 0.67
CA VAL A 22 0.08 5.82 -0.32
C VAL A 22 -0.22 6.29 -1.74
N GLY A 23 -1.51 6.30 -2.12
CA GLY A 23 -1.95 6.61 -3.48
C GLY A 23 -1.26 5.75 -4.54
N MET A 24 -1.32 6.19 -5.81
CA MET A 24 -0.65 5.48 -6.90
C MET A 24 0.88 5.58 -6.81
N THR A 25 1.38 6.71 -6.33
CA THR A 25 2.82 7.02 -6.30
C THR A 25 3.61 6.08 -5.39
N LYS A 26 3.06 5.75 -4.21
CA LYS A 26 3.76 4.90 -3.23
C LYS A 26 3.27 3.45 -3.22
N LYS A 27 2.23 3.12 -3.99
CA LYS A 27 1.70 1.76 -4.12
C LYS A 27 2.77 0.71 -4.41
N PRO A 28 3.73 0.92 -5.32
CA PRO A 28 4.79 -0.07 -5.58
C PRO A 28 5.69 -0.37 -4.38
N TYR A 29 5.68 0.48 -3.35
CA TYR A 29 6.53 0.36 -2.17
C TYR A 29 5.76 -0.05 -0.92
N LEU A 30 4.47 -0.40 -1.01
CA LEU A 30 3.66 -0.73 0.17
C LEU A 30 4.27 -1.86 1.02
N ASN A 31 4.89 -2.85 0.36
CA ASN A 31 5.54 -4.01 0.98
C ASN A 31 6.77 -3.65 1.83
N TYR A 32 7.30 -2.43 1.72
CA TYR A 32 8.44 -1.98 2.51
C TYR A 32 8.07 -1.64 3.96
N SER A 33 6.79 -1.38 4.24
CA SER A 33 6.30 -1.05 5.59
C SER A 33 5.07 -1.85 6.02
N ARG A 34 4.62 -2.82 5.21
CA ARG A 34 3.49 -3.70 5.50
C ARG A 34 3.83 -5.13 5.07
N SER A 35 3.43 -6.08 5.90
CA SER A 35 3.50 -7.50 5.57
C SER A 35 2.51 -7.87 4.47
N GLU A 36 2.78 -8.96 3.77
CA GLU A 36 1.85 -9.51 2.77
C GLU A 36 0.50 -9.84 3.39
N THR A 37 0.47 -10.38 4.61
CA THR A 37 -0.76 -10.68 5.36
C THR A 37 -1.60 -9.43 5.64
N GLU A 38 -0.98 -8.33 6.08
CA GLU A 38 -1.70 -7.05 6.26
C GLU A 38 -2.30 -6.56 4.93
N ILE A 39 -1.55 -6.67 3.84
CA ILE A 39 -2.00 -6.24 2.52
C ILE A 39 -3.18 -7.07 2.03
N GLU A 40 -3.17 -8.39 2.23
CA GLU A 40 -4.31 -9.25 1.89
C GLU A 40 -5.55 -8.89 2.72
N TYR A 41 -5.42 -8.64 4.03
CA TYR A 41 -6.55 -8.18 4.83
C TYR A 41 -7.14 -6.86 4.33
N LEU A 42 -6.32 -5.91 3.89
CA LEU A 42 -6.81 -4.65 3.34
C LEU A 42 -7.56 -4.86 2.01
N LYS A 43 -7.10 -5.79 1.16
CA LYS A 43 -7.81 -6.15 -0.08
C LYS A 43 -9.15 -6.83 0.21
N GLU A 44 -9.22 -7.72 1.20
CA GLU A 44 -10.47 -8.37 1.59
C GLU A 44 -11.46 -7.38 2.19
N LEU A 45 -11.01 -6.48 3.07
CA LEU A 45 -11.84 -5.37 3.57
C LEU A 45 -12.39 -4.52 2.43
N LYS A 46 -11.55 -4.20 1.44
CA LYS A 46 -11.97 -3.45 0.25
C LYS A 46 -13.08 -4.17 -0.52
N LYS A 47 -12.99 -5.49 -0.70
CA LYS A 47 -14.03 -6.29 -1.37
C LYS A 47 -15.36 -6.32 -0.60
N VAL A 48 -15.31 -6.32 0.74
CA VAL A 48 -16.53 -6.28 1.56
C VAL A 48 -17.31 -4.98 1.35
N PHE A 49 -16.61 -3.83 1.34
CA PHE A 49 -17.26 -2.52 1.25
C PHE A 49 -17.42 -2.00 -0.18
N ASP A 50 -16.68 -2.53 -1.14
CA ASP A 50 -16.78 -2.16 -2.55
C ASP A 50 -16.67 -3.40 -3.45
N PRO A 51 -17.69 -4.27 -3.45
CA PRO A 51 -17.69 -5.52 -4.21
C PRO A 51 -17.62 -5.31 -5.73
N ASN A 52 -17.98 -4.12 -6.22
CA ASN A 52 -17.96 -3.77 -7.64
C ASN A 52 -16.69 -3.00 -8.05
N GLY A 53 -15.78 -2.69 -7.12
CA GLY A 53 -14.53 -1.99 -7.40
C GLY A 53 -14.71 -0.56 -7.94
N ILE A 54 -15.79 0.13 -7.59
CA ILE A 54 -16.09 1.46 -8.12
C ILE A 54 -15.33 2.59 -7.39
N MET A 55 -15.01 2.40 -6.11
CA MET A 55 -14.42 3.46 -5.29
C MET A 55 -12.89 3.48 -5.43
N ASN A 56 -12.33 4.53 -6.02
CA ASN A 56 -10.87 4.74 -6.11
C ASN A 56 -10.11 3.55 -6.74
N ARG A 57 -10.64 3.02 -7.84
CA ARG A 57 -10.06 1.89 -8.61
C ARG A 57 -8.57 2.11 -8.93
N GLY A 58 -7.76 1.08 -8.73
CA GLY A 58 -6.33 1.09 -9.07
C GLY A 58 -5.42 1.89 -8.12
N LYS A 59 -5.97 2.64 -7.16
CA LYS A 59 -5.18 3.63 -6.39
C LYS A 59 -4.20 3.02 -5.40
N ILE A 60 -4.61 2.02 -4.63
CA ILE A 60 -3.75 1.31 -3.66
C ILE A 60 -3.55 -0.15 -4.10
N PHE A 61 -4.59 -0.76 -4.66
CA PHE A 61 -4.59 -2.14 -5.14
C PHE A 61 -5.04 -2.16 -6.60
N ASP A 62 -4.62 -3.18 -7.35
CA ASP A 62 -5.08 -3.44 -8.73
C ASP A 62 -6.39 -4.24 -8.73
N ILE A 63 -7.39 -3.72 -8.03
CA ILE A 63 -8.77 -4.22 -7.99
C ILE A 63 -9.75 -3.07 -8.22
#